data_AF-A0A838GI46-F1
#
_entry.id   AF-A0A838GI46-F1
#
_cell.length_a   1.000
_cell.length_b   1.000
_cell.length_c   1.000
_cell.angle_alpha   90.00
_cell.angle_beta   90.00
_cell.angle_gamma   90.00
#
_symmetry.space_group_name_H-M   'P 1'
#
loop_
_entity.id
_entity.type
_entity.pdbx_description
1 polymer ?
#
loop_
_entity_poly.entity_id
_entity_poly.type
_entity_poly.pdbx_seq_one_letter_code
_entity_poly.pdbx_strand_id
1 'polypeptide(L)'
;MSLHRTSAPARNAGPGVLTRRRFLQMIGATAGGGAVASAMGAWGHIGIAAQTTPPMMDGSGNGTSVIVVGAGPGGCPAAYELMKLGYDVTVIEARDRLGGHVLTVRGGTRTTEYGKGEQVCDWDDENMWFDAGPSRIPFYHRSFFHYAQELNVPLMDHKNIDLNGWVYAEDIAGGLNGKRMRLHEMRADMGGYTSQLLAQAVNQEDLDLPITADDRDQLIDYLINWGILSSEDLTYGPSDHRGYTVLPDTQSAGEIADPYAMQDLFPFAAALLQSAGGYLATTPVFD
;
A
#
# COMPACT_ATOMS: atom_id res chain seq x y z
N MET A 1 13.25 -25.16 -44.04
CA MET A 1 13.02 -23.72 -44.21
C MET A 1 12.69 -23.15 -42.83
N SER A 2 13.72 -22.83 -42.05
CA SER A 2 13.60 -22.40 -40.65
C SER A 2 13.59 -20.88 -40.61
N LEU A 3 12.48 -20.29 -40.18
CA LEU A 3 12.38 -18.84 -39.95
C LEU A 3 12.93 -18.54 -38.55
N HIS A 4 14.25 -18.34 -38.48
CA HIS A 4 14.88 -17.66 -37.35
C HIS A 4 14.33 -16.23 -37.24
N ARG A 5 13.44 -15.99 -36.28
CA ARG A 5 13.24 -14.63 -35.76
C ARG A 5 14.41 -14.34 -34.84
N THR A 6 15.42 -13.67 -35.37
CA THR A 6 16.41 -12.95 -34.56
C THR A 6 15.67 -11.87 -33.80
N SER A 7 15.41 -12.08 -32.51
CA SER A 7 15.07 -10.99 -31.60
C SER A 7 16.28 -10.05 -31.57
N ALA A 8 16.08 -8.80 -31.96
CA ALA A 8 17.06 -7.76 -31.72
C ALA A 8 17.37 -7.72 -30.21
N PRO A 9 18.64 -7.61 -29.80
CA PRO A 9 18.96 -7.46 -28.38
C PRO A 9 18.24 -6.21 -27.88
N ALA A 10 17.57 -6.34 -26.73
CA ALA A 10 17.01 -5.21 -26.02
C ALA A 10 18.10 -4.13 -25.94
N ARG A 11 17.82 -2.95 -26.52
CA ARG A 11 18.71 -1.81 -26.37
C ARG A 11 18.83 -1.56 -24.88
N ASN A 12 19.98 -1.91 -24.29
CA ASN A 12 20.35 -1.48 -22.95
C ASN A 12 20.35 0.05 -22.98
N ALA A 13 19.28 0.65 -22.46
CA ALA A 13 19.31 2.04 -22.08
C ALA A 13 20.42 2.16 -21.02
N GLY A 14 21.40 3.01 -21.29
CA GLY A 14 22.57 3.18 -20.42
C GLY A 14 22.19 3.52 -18.97
N PRO A 15 23.14 3.41 -18.04
CA PRO A 15 22.97 3.86 -16.65
C PRO A 15 22.67 5.37 -16.67
N GLY A 16 21.39 5.74 -16.54
CA GLY A 16 20.95 7.14 -16.57
C GLY A 16 19.59 7.41 -17.20
N VAL A 17 18.99 6.47 -17.94
CA VAL A 17 17.62 6.68 -18.45
C VAL A 17 16.60 6.15 -17.46
N LEU A 18 15.91 7.06 -16.79
CA LEU A 18 14.76 6.75 -15.94
C LEU A 18 13.63 6.20 -16.81
N THR A 19 13.39 4.89 -16.73
CA THR A 19 12.26 4.24 -17.39
C THR A 19 11.11 4.09 -16.41
N ARG A 20 9.86 4.05 -16.89
CA ARG A 20 8.67 3.86 -16.02
C ARG A 20 8.81 2.65 -15.09
N ARG A 21 9.40 1.55 -15.57
CA ARG A 21 9.69 0.35 -14.77
C ARG A 21 10.71 0.63 -13.67
N ARG A 22 11.80 1.33 -13.99
CA ARG A 22 12.85 1.67 -13.02
C ARG A 22 12.36 2.69 -11.99
N PHE A 23 11.50 3.61 -12.39
CA PHE A 23 10.82 4.54 -11.49
C PHE A 23 9.90 3.82 -10.50
N LEU A 24 9.04 2.89 -10.95
CA LEU A 24 8.18 2.10 -10.06
C LEU A 24 8.98 1.18 -9.13
N GLN A 25 10.10 0.64 -9.59
CA GLN A 25 11.02 -0.13 -8.74
C GLN A 25 11.65 0.72 -7.65
N MET A 26 12.03 1.97 -7.97
CA MET A 26 12.53 2.92 -6.97
C MET A 26 11.46 3.28 -5.95
N ILE A 27 10.23 3.63 -6.39
CA ILE A 27 9.09 3.88 -5.49
C ILE A 27 8.80 2.67 -4.60
N GLY A 28 8.88 1.45 -5.14
CA GLY A 28 8.64 0.23 -4.36
C GLY A 28 9.72 -0.05 -3.32
N ALA A 29 10.98 0.27 -3.65
CA ALA A 29 12.10 0.10 -2.74
C ALA A 29 12.09 1.15 -1.61
N THR A 30 11.64 2.37 -1.87
CA THR A 30 11.70 3.48 -0.89
C THR A 30 10.39 3.71 -0.14
N ALA A 31 9.25 3.61 -0.80
CA ALA A 31 7.93 3.97 -0.25
C ALA A 31 6.96 2.78 -0.14
N GLY A 32 7.44 1.56 -0.46
CA GLY A 32 6.69 0.32 -0.32
C GLY A 32 5.59 0.12 -1.37
N GLY A 33 4.94 -1.05 -1.33
CA GLY A 33 3.97 -1.46 -2.36
C GLY A 33 2.73 -0.57 -2.50
N GLY A 34 2.34 0.16 -1.44
CA GLY A 34 1.22 1.11 -1.47
C GLY A 34 1.51 2.31 -2.36
N ALA A 35 2.71 2.90 -2.26
CA ALA A 35 3.12 4.03 -3.09
C ALA A 35 3.28 3.64 -4.57
N VAL A 36 3.74 2.41 -4.86
CA VAL A 36 3.76 1.87 -6.23
C VAL A 36 2.34 1.78 -6.79
N ALA A 37 1.39 1.32 -5.99
CA ALA A 37 0.00 1.23 -6.40
C ALA A 37 -0.61 2.61 -6.69
N SER A 38 -0.32 3.62 -5.85
CA SER A 38 -0.75 5.01 -6.07
C SER A 38 -0.14 5.63 -7.32
N ALA A 39 1.17 5.46 -7.55
CA ALA A 39 1.85 5.97 -8.75
C ALA A 39 1.33 5.32 -10.04
N MET A 40 1.09 4.01 -10.01
CA MET A 40 0.46 3.32 -11.14
C MET A 40 -1.02 3.68 -11.30
N GLY A 41 -1.71 4.05 -10.22
CA GLY A 41 -3.06 4.59 -10.22
C GLY A 41 -3.17 5.94 -10.91
N ALA A 42 -2.28 6.87 -10.57
CA ALA A 42 -2.19 8.19 -11.20
C ALA A 42 -1.91 8.12 -12.71
N TRP A 43 -1.19 7.09 -13.16
CA TRP A 43 -0.93 6.84 -14.58
C TRP A 43 -2.04 6.07 -15.30
N GLY A 44 -3.16 5.80 -14.63
CA GLY A 44 -4.28 5.04 -15.20
C GLY A 44 -3.93 3.58 -15.51
N HIS A 45 -2.83 3.08 -14.96
CA HIS A 45 -2.36 1.70 -15.16
C HIS A 45 -2.89 0.74 -14.09
N ILE A 46 -3.34 1.25 -12.95
CA ILE A 46 -4.10 0.51 -11.94
C ILE A 46 -5.38 1.28 -11.69
N GLY A 47 -6.54 0.65 -11.86
CA GLY A 47 -7.74 1.16 -11.21
C GLY A 47 -7.55 0.96 -9.71
N ILE A 48 -7.31 2.03 -8.94
CA ILE A 48 -7.56 1.97 -7.50
C ILE A 48 -9.02 1.52 -7.40
N ALA A 49 -9.27 0.39 -6.74
CA ALA A 49 -10.59 -0.23 -6.69
C ALA A 49 -11.57 0.62 -5.86
N ALA A 50 -11.99 1.74 -6.43
CA ALA A 50 -12.93 2.71 -5.87
C ALA A 50 -14.39 2.34 -6.16
N GLN A 51 -14.62 1.19 -6.83
CA GLN A 51 -15.96 0.66 -7.08
C GLN A 51 -16.56 0.21 -5.74
N THR A 52 -17.53 0.98 -5.25
CA THR A 52 -18.22 0.80 -3.98
C THR A 52 -19.12 -0.42 -3.95
N THR A 53 -19.63 -0.80 -5.11
CA THR A 53 -20.38 -2.02 -5.38
C THR A 53 -19.88 -2.62 -6.70
N PRO A 54 -20.09 -3.93 -6.94
CA PRO A 54 -19.95 -4.49 -8.28
C PRO A 54 -20.80 -3.66 -9.25
N PRO A 55 -20.32 -3.40 -10.49
CA PRO A 55 -21.14 -2.72 -11.48
C PRO A 55 -22.46 -3.46 -11.63
N MET A 56 -23.58 -2.74 -11.64
CA MET A 56 -24.87 -3.37 -11.91
C MET A 56 -24.79 -4.02 -13.28
N MET A 57 -24.87 -5.35 -13.30
CA MET A 57 -24.87 -6.09 -14.54
C MET A 57 -26.31 -6.24 -15.00
N ASP A 58 -26.59 -5.81 -16.23
CA ASP A 58 -27.83 -6.05 -16.93
C ASP A 58 -27.73 -7.33 -17.77
N GLY A 59 -28.81 -8.09 -17.83
CA GLY A 59 -28.86 -9.34 -18.57
C GLY A 59 -29.72 -10.39 -17.89
N SER A 60 -30.10 -11.39 -18.66
CA SER A 60 -30.72 -12.61 -18.14
C SER A 60 -30.10 -13.78 -18.87
N GLY A 61 -29.72 -14.81 -18.11
CA GLY A 61 -29.00 -15.96 -18.65
C GLY A 61 -29.69 -16.58 -19.86
N ASN A 62 -31.03 -16.55 -19.97
CA ASN A 62 -31.80 -16.94 -21.16
C ASN A 62 -31.35 -18.29 -21.80
N GLY A 63 -30.92 -19.24 -20.97
CA GLY A 63 -30.39 -20.54 -21.45
C GLY A 63 -28.96 -20.50 -22.01
N THR A 64 -28.23 -19.41 -21.79
CA THR A 64 -26.82 -19.24 -22.17
C THR A 64 -25.92 -19.87 -21.12
N SER A 65 -25.06 -20.79 -21.57
CA SER A 65 -24.01 -21.38 -20.73
C SER A 65 -22.69 -20.61 -20.87
N VAL A 66 -21.99 -20.43 -19.75
CA VAL A 66 -20.70 -19.73 -19.69
C VAL A 66 -19.66 -20.63 -19.02
N ILE A 67 -18.47 -20.71 -19.63
CA ILE A 67 -17.31 -21.36 -19.01
C ILE A 67 -16.36 -20.29 -18.48
N VAL A 68 -16.08 -20.34 -17.18
CA VAL A 68 -15.07 -19.50 -16.52
C VAL A 68 -13.82 -20.34 -16.28
N VAL A 69 -12.69 -19.91 -16.84
CA VAL A 69 -11.40 -20.59 -16.67
C VAL A 69 -10.59 -19.90 -15.58
N GLY A 70 -10.37 -20.60 -14.47
CA GLY A 70 -9.67 -20.15 -13.27
C GLY A 70 -10.61 -19.73 -12.15
N ALA A 71 -10.46 -20.31 -10.97
CA ALA A 71 -11.25 -20.00 -9.76
C ALA A 71 -10.47 -19.10 -8.79
N GLY A 72 -9.85 -18.04 -9.31
CA GLY A 72 -9.13 -17.03 -8.54
C GLY A 72 -9.98 -15.79 -8.20
N PRO A 73 -9.36 -14.71 -7.70
CA PRO A 73 -10.04 -13.46 -7.32
C PRO A 73 -10.71 -12.71 -8.50
N GLY A 74 -10.47 -13.11 -9.75
CA GLY A 74 -11.24 -12.65 -10.90
C GLY A 74 -12.38 -13.60 -11.30
N GLY A 75 -12.10 -14.91 -11.35
CA GLY A 75 -13.05 -15.89 -11.86
C GLY A 75 -14.17 -16.25 -10.90
N CYS A 76 -13.89 -16.35 -9.59
CA CYS A 76 -14.93 -16.62 -8.60
C CYS A 76 -16.00 -15.51 -8.55
N PRO A 77 -15.63 -14.21 -8.43
CA PRO A 77 -16.63 -13.14 -8.49
C PRO A 77 -17.39 -13.08 -9.82
N ALA A 78 -16.69 -13.29 -10.95
CA ALA A 78 -17.35 -13.30 -12.26
C ALA A 78 -18.39 -14.42 -12.37
N ALA A 79 -18.04 -15.64 -11.95
CA ALA A 79 -18.96 -16.77 -11.94
C ALA A 79 -20.14 -16.51 -11.00
N TYR A 80 -19.89 -15.98 -9.80
CA TYR A 80 -20.91 -15.66 -8.81
C TYR A 80 -21.95 -14.67 -9.36
N GLU A 81 -21.49 -13.57 -9.98
CA GLU A 81 -22.39 -12.56 -10.54
C GLU A 81 -23.15 -13.06 -11.78
N LEU A 82 -22.51 -13.85 -12.66
CA LEU A 82 -23.19 -14.49 -13.79
C LEU A 82 -24.27 -15.49 -13.32
N MET A 83 -24.00 -16.24 -12.25
CA MET A 83 -25.00 -17.14 -11.65
C MET A 83 -26.20 -16.35 -11.10
N LYS A 84 -25.96 -15.20 -10.45
CA LYS A 84 -27.04 -14.30 -9.98
C LYS A 84 -27.94 -13.79 -11.10
N LEU A 85 -27.40 -13.63 -12.31
CA LEU A 85 -28.15 -13.25 -13.52
C LEU A 85 -28.83 -14.44 -14.23
N GLY A 86 -28.70 -15.65 -13.69
CA GLY A 86 -29.35 -16.86 -14.22
C GLY A 86 -28.63 -17.54 -15.39
N TYR A 87 -27.34 -17.25 -15.61
CA TYR A 87 -26.52 -18.01 -16.57
C TYR A 87 -26.19 -19.40 -16.02
N ASP A 88 -26.02 -20.37 -16.92
CA ASP A 88 -25.51 -21.70 -16.58
C ASP A 88 -23.98 -21.69 -16.59
N VAL A 89 -23.36 -21.57 -15.41
CA VAL A 89 -21.92 -21.31 -15.30
C VAL A 89 -21.16 -22.58 -14.90
N THR A 90 -20.15 -22.93 -15.70
CA THR A 90 -19.15 -23.95 -15.36
C THR A 90 -17.81 -23.29 -15.06
N VAL A 91 -17.24 -23.54 -13.89
CA VAL A 91 -15.91 -23.05 -13.51
C VAL A 91 -14.88 -24.16 -13.65
N ILE A 92 -13.77 -23.91 -14.34
CA ILE A 92 -12.65 -24.85 -14.51
C ILE A 92 -11.43 -24.29 -13.79
N GLU A 93 -10.98 -24.93 -12.71
CA GLU A 93 -9.74 -24.60 -12.01
C GLU A 93 -8.72 -25.72 -12.18
N ALA A 94 -7.46 -25.35 -12.41
CA ALA A 94 -6.38 -26.31 -12.63
C ALA A 94 -5.88 -26.93 -11.32
N ARG A 95 -6.04 -26.22 -10.20
CA ARG A 95 -5.65 -26.67 -8.86
C ARG A 95 -6.78 -27.42 -8.16
N ASP A 96 -6.42 -28.15 -7.13
CA ASP A 96 -7.31 -28.81 -6.18
C ASP A 96 -7.91 -27.84 -5.13
N ARG A 97 -7.73 -26.53 -5.33
CA ARG A 97 -8.21 -25.48 -4.44
C ARG A 97 -8.69 -24.26 -5.22
N LEU A 98 -9.62 -23.54 -4.62
CA LEU A 98 -10.07 -22.23 -5.08
C LEU A 98 -9.13 -21.11 -4.56
N GLY A 99 -9.34 -19.89 -5.06
CA GLY A 99 -8.68 -18.67 -4.58
C GLY A 99 -7.48 -18.22 -5.41
N GLY A 100 -6.92 -19.07 -6.29
CA GLY A 100 -5.79 -18.69 -7.14
C GLY A 100 -4.58 -18.22 -6.32
N HIS A 101 -4.19 -16.94 -6.43
CA HIS A 101 -3.11 -16.38 -5.60
C HIS A 101 -3.51 -16.14 -4.14
N VAL A 102 -4.80 -16.16 -3.82
CA VAL A 102 -5.28 -16.20 -2.44
C VAL A 102 -5.02 -17.60 -1.89
N LEU A 103 -4.01 -17.71 -1.03
CA LEU A 103 -3.56 -18.97 -0.42
C LEU A 103 -3.36 -18.73 1.07
N THR A 104 -4.17 -19.41 1.88
CA THR A 104 -3.97 -19.49 3.32
C THR A 104 -3.43 -20.88 3.65
N VAL A 105 -2.23 -20.92 4.20
CA VAL A 105 -1.54 -22.13 4.68
C VAL A 105 -2.06 -22.44 6.08
N ARG A 106 -2.48 -23.70 6.27
CA ARG A 106 -2.89 -24.31 7.55
C ARG A 106 -2.25 -25.70 7.67
N GLY A 107 -2.32 -26.33 8.85
CA GLY A 107 -1.94 -27.73 9.03
C GLY A 107 -2.51 -28.63 7.92
N GLY A 108 -1.66 -29.44 7.30
CA GLY A 108 -2.00 -30.32 6.18
C GLY A 108 -2.02 -29.66 4.79
N THR A 109 -1.84 -28.33 4.67
CA THR A 109 -1.76 -27.66 3.36
C THR A 109 -0.58 -28.20 2.56
N ARG A 110 -0.85 -28.65 1.33
CA ARG A 110 0.16 -29.16 0.39
C ARG A 110 0.41 -28.14 -0.70
N THR A 111 1.67 -27.82 -0.97
CA THR A 111 2.06 -26.95 -2.08
C THR A 111 3.19 -27.60 -2.86
N THR A 112 3.19 -27.43 -4.18
CA THR A 112 4.30 -27.87 -5.02
C THR A 112 4.78 -26.66 -5.80
N GLU A 113 6.02 -26.24 -5.55
CA GLU A 113 6.68 -25.19 -6.32
C GLU A 113 7.63 -25.84 -7.34
N TYR A 114 7.67 -25.26 -8.54
CA TYR A 114 8.50 -25.77 -9.63
C TYR A 114 9.97 -25.85 -9.19
N GLY A 115 10.54 -27.05 -9.26
CA GLY A 115 11.92 -27.30 -8.86
C GLY A 115 12.18 -27.38 -7.35
N LYS A 116 11.15 -27.27 -6.50
CA LYS A 116 11.27 -27.38 -5.02
C LYS A 116 10.62 -28.63 -4.44
N GLY A 117 9.89 -29.38 -5.25
CA GLY A 117 9.14 -30.55 -4.78
C GLY A 117 7.90 -30.17 -3.99
N GLU A 118 7.28 -31.17 -3.38
CA GLU A 118 6.10 -30.98 -2.52
C GLU A 118 6.52 -30.55 -1.11
N GLN A 119 5.82 -29.57 -0.58
CA GLN A 119 5.89 -29.12 0.81
C GLN A 119 4.53 -29.35 1.47
N VAL A 120 4.56 -29.84 2.70
CA VAL A 120 3.36 -30.06 3.51
C VAL A 120 3.53 -29.29 4.80
N CYS A 121 2.56 -28.41 5.11
CA CYS A 121 2.51 -27.72 6.39
C CYS A 121 2.17 -28.73 7.49
N ASP A 122 3.02 -28.85 8.50
CA ASP A 122 2.93 -29.81 9.60
C ASP A 122 2.48 -29.18 10.93
N TRP A 123 1.91 -27.96 10.88
CA TRP A 123 1.35 -27.32 12.07
C TRP A 123 0.22 -28.17 12.67
N ASP A 124 0.31 -28.36 13.98
CA ASP A 124 -0.57 -29.17 14.81
C ASP A 124 -1.73 -28.37 15.43
N ASP A 125 -1.58 -27.05 15.55
CA ASP A 125 -2.64 -26.15 16.00
C ASP A 125 -3.58 -25.77 14.83
N GLU A 126 -4.85 -26.17 14.96
CA GLU A 126 -5.92 -25.86 14.00
C GLU A 126 -6.21 -24.35 13.87
N ASN A 127 -5.80 -23.56 14.85
CA ASN A 127 -5.94 -22.10 14.87
C ASN A 127 -4.73 -21.38 14.27
N MET A 128 -3.70 -22.08 13.83
CA MET A 128 -2.56 -21.48 13.14
C MET A 128 -2.81 -21.41 11.64
N TRP A 129 -2.64 -20.21 11.08
CA TRP A 129 -2.61 -20.00 9.64
C TRP A 129 -1.58 -18.96 9.23
N PHE A 130 -1.23 -18.97 7.94
CA PHE A 130 -0.42 -17.93 7.30
C PHE A 130 -0.95 -17.64 5.91
N ASP A 131 -1.16 -16.37 5.60
CA ASP A 131 -1.55 -15.96 4.26
C ASP A 131 -0.31 -15.88 3.36
N ALA A 132 -0.04 -16.95 2.62
CA ALA A 132 1.03 -17.05 1.62
C ALA A 132 0.68 -16.35 0.29
N GLY A 133 -0.23 -15.39 0.36
CA GLY A 133 -0.76 -14.60 -0.75
C GLY A 133 -1.13 -13.20 -0.25
N PRO A 134 -2.28 -12.64 -0.65
CA PRO A 134 -2.81 -11.41 -0.06
C PRO A 134 -3.16 -11.63 1.41
N SER A 135 -2.59 -10.83 2.31
CA SER A 135 -2.78 -10.93 3.77
C SER A 135 -3.45 -9.71 4.41
N ARG A 136 -3.67 -8.63 3.64
CA ARG A 136 -4.21 -7.38 4.15
C ARG A 136 -5.08 -6.68 3.11
N ILE A 137 -6.15 -6.06 3.59
CA ILE A 137 -7.10 -5.30 2.78
C ILE A 137 -7.23 -3.89 3.37
N PRO A 138 -6.83 -2.83 2.65
CA PRO A 138 -7.01 -1.46 3.12
C PRO A 138 -8.49 -1.05 3.06
N PHE A 139 -8.92 -0.13 3.92
CA PHE A 139 -10.32 0.28 4.11
C PHE A 139 -11.03 0.77 2.83
N TYR A 140 -10.27 1.26 1.85
CA TYR A 140 -10.77 1.77 0.58
C TYR A 140 -10.96 0.69 -0.51
N HIS A 141 -10.64 -0.59 -0.27
CA HIS A 141 -10.96 -1.69 -1.20
C HIS A 141 -12.43 -2.10 -1.11
N ARG A 142 -13.32 -1.23 -1.60
CA ARG A 142 -14.76 -1.36 -1.36
C ARG A 142 -15.40 -2.61 -1.95
N SER A 143 -14.98 -3.01 -3.14
CA SER A 143 -15.46 -4.24 -3.78
C SER A 143 -15.21 -5.49 -2.92
N PHE A 144 -14.11 -5.54 -2.16
CA PHE A 144 -13.85 -6.62 -1.22
C PHE A 144 -14.86 -6.59 -0.06
N PHE A 145 -15.03 -5.43 0.58
CA PHE A 145 -15.95 -5.31 1.72
C PHE A 145 -17.41 -5.58 1.35
N HIS A 146 -17.82 -5.24 0.13
CA HIS A 146 -19.12 -5.61 -0.42
C HIS A 146 -19.33 -7.13 -0.37
N TYR A 147 -18.42 -7.91 -0.96
CA TYR A 147 -18.54 -9.37 -0.98
C TYR A 147 -18.32 -9.99 0.41
N ALA A 148 -17.46 -9.43 1.25
CA ALA A 148 -17.30 -9.90 2.61
C ALA A 148 -18.63 -9.78 3.39
N GLN A 149 -19.36 -8.67 3.20
CA GLN A 149 -20.67 -8.48 3.79
C GLN A 149 -21.73 -9.40 3.17
N GLU A 150 -21.82 -9.47 1.84
CA GLU A 150 -22.81 -10.29 1.12
C GLU A 150 -22.66 -11.78 1.43
N LEU A 151 -21.41 -12.27 1.50
CA LEU A 151 -21.09 -13.66 1.79
C LEU A 151 -20.96 -13.96 3.29
N ASN A 152 -21.19 -12.96 4.14
CA ASN A 152 -21.08 -13.05 5.60
C ASN A 152 -19.73 -13.61 6.08
N VAL A 153 -18.64 -13.11 5.49
CA VAL A 153 -17.25 -13.47 5.86
C VAL A 153 -16.81 -12.58 7.01
N PRO A 154 -16.45 -13.16 8.18
CA PRO A 154 -15.97 -12.38 9.32
C PRO A 154 -14.62 -11.74 9.00
N LEU A 155 -14.45 -10.49 9.41
CA LEU A 155 -13.23 -9.71 9.24
C LEU A 155 -12.58 -9.47 10.61
N MET A 156 -11.26 -9.32 10.61
CA MET A 156 -10.46 -8.95 11.77
C MET A 156 -9.52 -7.81 11.42
N ASP A 157 -9.12 -7.04 12.42
CA ASP A 157 -8.14 -5.97 12.23
C ASP A 157 -6.76 -6.55 11.93
N HIS A 158 -6.11 -6.01 10.90
CA HIS A 158 -4.75 -6.34 10.55
C HIS A 158 -3.80 -5.23 11.01
N LYS A 159 -2.98 -5.51 12.04
CA LYS A 159 -1.95 -4.59 12.51
C LYS A 159 -0.84 -4.46 11.47
N ASN A 160 -0.93 -3.42 10.64
CA ASN A 160 0.02 -3.19 9.55
C ASN A 160 1.29 -2.46 10.01
N ILE A 161 1.26 -1.81 11.19
CA ILE A 161 2.40 -1.11 11.79
C ILE A 161 2.48 -1.50 13.25
N ASP A 162 3.68 -1.84 13.70
CA ASP A 162 4.04 -1.97 15.11
C ASP A 162 5.21 -1.04 15.40
N LEU A 163 4.99 -0.05 16.26
CA LEU A 163 6.02 0.92 16.65
C LEU A 163 7.17 0.27 17.45
N ASN A 164 6.91 -0.87 18.09
CA ASN A 164 7.94 -1.69 18.73
C ASN A 164 8.61 -2.64 17.73
N GLY A 165 8.24 -2.65 16.45
CA GLY A 165 8.92 -3.41 15.41
C GLY A 165 10.39 -3.00 15.28
N TRP A 166 11.25 -3.95 14.89
CA TRP A 166 12.64 -3.65 14.54
C TRP A 166 12.73 -3.17 13.09
N VAL A 167 13.45 -2.07 12.88
CA VAL A 167 13.93 -1.65 11.56
C VAL A 167 15.43 -1.93 11.45
N TYR A 168 15.88 -2.24 10.24
CA TYR A 168 17.23 -2.66 9.95
C TYR A 168 17.59 -2.32 8.50
N ALA A 169 18.80 -1.83 8.28
CA ALA A 169 19.35 -1.55 6.96
C ALA A 169 20.84 -1.94 6.90
N GLU A 170 21.23 -2.55 5.78
CA GLU A 170 22.61 -2.86 5.41
C GLU A 170 22.99 -2.08 4.14
N ASP A 171 24.28 -2.06 3.82
CA ASP A 171 24.83 -1.40 2.63
C ASP A 171 24.53 0.11 2.56
N ILE A 172 24.40 0.75 3.72
CA ILE A 172 24.25 2.21 3.85
C ILE A 172 25.53 2.84 4.40
N ALA A 173 25.74 4.13 4.14
CA ALA A 173 26.84 4.88 4.71
C ALA A 173 26.60 5.20 6.20
N GLY A 174 27.69 5.42 6.95
CA GLY A 174 27.63 5.93 8.33
C GLY A 174 27.45 4.85 9.41
N GLY A 175 27.39 5.31 10.67
CA GLY A 175 27.44 4.45 11.86
C GLY A 175 26.17 3.64 12.17
N LEU A 176 25.12 3.77 11.35
CA LEU A 176 23.88 3.00 11.46
C LEU A 176 23.85 1.78 10.54
N ASN A 177 24.85 1.60 9.67
CA ASN A 177 24.95 0.43 8.80
C ASN A 177 24.97 -0.86 9.62
N GLY A 178 24.06 -1.80 9.31
CA GLY A 178 23.93 -3.06 10.02
C GLY A 178 23.45 -2.92 11.47
N LYS A 179 22.88 -1.78 11.85
CA LYS A 179 22.31 -1.56 13.18
C LYS A 179 20.80 -1.73 13.15
N ARG A 180 20.27 -2.51 14.10
CA ARG A 180 18.83 -2.55 14.39
C ARG A 180 18.43 -1.45 15.36
N MET A 181 17.26 -0.87 15.17
CA MET A 181 16.62 0.04 16.13
C MET A 181 15.11 -0.15 16.10
N ARG A 182 14.41 0.29 17.14
CA ARG A 182 12.94 0.24 17.16
C ARG A 182 12.37 1.30 16.22
N LEU A 183 11.25 1.01 15.59
CA LEU A 183 10.59 1.96 14.68
C LEU A 183 10.26 3.28 15.38
N HIS A 184 9.84 3.25 16.65
CA HIS A 184 9.56 4.47 17.42
C HIS A 184 10.81 5.32 17.72
N GLU A 185 11.98 4.70 17.95
CA GLU A 185 13.25 5.42 18.15
C GLU A 185 13.61 6.20 16.88
N MET A 186 13.58 5.53 15.73
CA MET A 186 13.82 6.15 14.43
C MET A 186 12.87 7.32 14.16
N ARG A 187 11.57 7.16 14.44
CA ARG A 187 10.57 8.21 14.23
C ARG A 187 10.77 9.41 15.16
N ALA A 188 11.12 9.16 16.43
CA ALA A 188 11.35 10.22 17.41
C ALA A 188 12.57 11.06 17.04
N ASP A 189 13.70 10.42 16.73
CA ASP A 189 14.94 11.12 16.37
C ASP A 189 14.75 11.91 15.08
N MET A 190 14.17 11.31 14.03
CA MET A 190 13.92 11.99 12.76
C MET A 190 12.93 13.15 12.89
N GLY A 191 11.86 12.96 13.66
CA GLY A 191 10.90 14.03 13.98
C GLY A 191 11.55 15.18 14.75
N GLY A 192 12.41 14.88 15.72
CA GLY A 192 13.16 15.84 16.52
C GLY A 192 14.14 16.67 15.69
N TYR A 193 15.02 16.02 14.91
CA TYR A 193 15.96 16.73 14.04
C TYR A 193 15.26 17.57 12.98
N THR A 194 14.19 17.05 12.38
CA THR A 194 13.40 17.80 11.38
C THR A 194 12.78 19.06 12.00
N SER A 195 12.20 18.93 13.19
CA SER A 195 11.59 20.04 13.92
C SER A 195 12.64 21.06 14.38
N GLN A 196 13.82 20.61 14.81
CA GLN A 196 14.95 21.48 15.13
C GLN A 196 15.40 22.28 13.91
N LEU A 197 15.62 21.62 12.77
CA LEU A 197 16.05 22.27 11.53
C LEU A 197 15.02 23.31 11.07
N LEU A 198 13.72 22.96 11.10
CA LEU A 198 12.65 23.88 10.75
C LEU A 198 12.56 25.07 11.71
N ALA A 199 12.66 24.83 13.03
CA ALA A 199 12.62 25.89 14.03
C ALA A 199 13.82 26.84 13.93
N GLN A 200 15.02 26.32 13.66
CA GLN A 200 16.21 27.12 13.41
C GLN A 200 16.08 27.94 12.13
N ALA A 201 15.56 27.36 11.05
CA ALA A 201 15.31 28.06 9.78
C ALA A 201 14.29 29.22 9.91
N VAL A 202 13.33 29.12 10.83
CA VAL A 202 12.36 30.19 11.10
C VAL A 202 12.94 31.33 11.95
N ASN A 203 13.95 31.06 12.79
CA ASN A 203 14.33 31.98 13.87
C ASN A 203 15.50 32.94 13.54
N GLN A 204 16.27 32.77 12.46
CA GLN A 204 17.28 33.75 12.03
C GLN A 204 17.91 33.47 10.65
N GLU A 205 18.46 34.53 10.05
CA GLU A 205 19.10 34.66 8.73
C GLU A 205 20.37 33.80 8.47
N ASP A 206 20.68 32.81 9.32
CA ASP A 206 21.93 32.02 9.30
C ASP A 206 21.68 30.51 9.12
N LEU A 207 21.74 30.04 7.87
CA LEU A 207 21.81 28.61 7.50
C LEU A 207 23.29 28.17 7.40
N ASP A 208 24.00 28.07 8.52
CA ASP A 208 25.44 27.74 8.53
C ASP A 208 25.77 26.31 8.97
N LEU A 209 24.77 25.43 9.11
CA LEU A 209 25.04 23.99 9.27
C LEU A 209 25.20 23.34 7.89
N PRO A 210 26.38 22.76 7.57
CA PRO A 210 26.59 22.14 6.27
C PRO A 210 25.75 20.86 6.15
N ILE A 211 24.70 20.93 5.34
CA ILE A 211 24.03 19.76 4.75
C ILE A 211 24.73 19.48 3.43
N THR A 212 25.19 18.24 3.24
CA THR A 212 25.74 17.84 1.93
C THR A 212 24.62 17.76 0.90
N ALA A 213 24.96 17.79 -0.39
CA ALA A 213 23.95 17.63 -1.44
C ALA A 213 23.20 16.29 -1.32
N ASP A 214 23.89 15.23 -0.91
CA ASP A 214 23.31 13.90 -0.70
C ASP A 214 22.39 13.86 0.51
N ASP A 215 22.76 14.51 1.62
CA ASP A 215 21.92 14.62 2.81
C ASP A 215 20.66 15.45 2.54
N ARG A 216 20.78 16.50 1.71
CA ARG A 216 19.64 17.32 1.29
C ARG A 216 18.62 16.48 0.54
N ASP A 217 19.07 15.70 -0.42
CA ASP A 217 18.17 14.92 -1.27
C ASP A 217 17.49 13.80 -0.46
N GLN A 218 18.21 13.15 0.46
CA GLN A 218 17.64 12.18 1.42
C GLN A 218 16.65 12.84 2.39
N LEU A 219 16.93 14.06 2.85
CA LEU A 219 16.03 14.83 3.70
C LEU A 219 14.75 15.21 2.95
N ILE A 220 14.84 15.61 1.68
CA ILE A 220 13.68 15.91 0.83
C ILE A 220 12.82 14.64 0.66
N ASP A 221 13.43 13.50 0.34
CA ASP A 221 12.71 12.22 0.21
C ASP A 221 12.01 11.82 1.51
N TYR A 222 12.68 12.01 2.65
CA TYR A 222 12.08 11.80 3.96
C TYR A 222 10.89 12.75 4.18
N LEU A 223 11.03 14.04 3.91
CA LEU A 223 9.99 15.05 4.11
C LEU A 223 8.78 14.82 3.20
N ILE A 224 8.98 14.36 1.97
CA ILE A 224 7.89 13.96 1.07
C ILE A 224 7.05 12.86 1.72
N ASN A 225 7.69 11.81 2.23
CA ASN A 225 6.98 10.68 2.83
C ASN A 225 6.40 11.02 4.21
N TRP A 226 7.11 11.80 5.02
CA TRP A 226 6.71 12.17 6.38
C TRP A 226 5.60 13.22 6.39
N GLY A 227 5.77 14.28 5.60
CA GLY A 227 4.84 15.40 5.48
C GLY A 227 3.73 15.18 4.45
N ILE A 228 3.77 14.05 3.72
CA ILE A 228 2.83 13.73 2.62
C ILE A 228 2.84 14.87 1.59
N LEU A 229 4.05 15.28 1.20
CA LEU A 229 4.24 16.37 0.24
C LEU A 229 4.13 15.83 -1.18
N SER A 230 3.69 16.69 -2.10
CA SER A 230 3.83 16.45 -3.53
C SER A 230 5.33 16.34 -3.90
N SER A 231 5.71 15.28 -4.60
CA SER A 231 7.08 15.12 -5.09
C SER A 231 7.42 16.08 -6.25
N GLU A 232 6.42 16.75 -6.83
CA GLU A 232 6.62 17.65 -7.98
C GLU A 232 7.05 19.06 -7.53
N ASP A 233 6.45 19.56 -6.46
CA ASP A 233 6.61 20.94 -6.00
C ASP A 233 6.81 21.09 -4.48
N LEU A 234 6.91 19.96 -3.75
CA LEU A 234 7.12 19.90 -2.30
C LEU A 234 6.02 20.58 -1.49
N THR A 235 4.82 20.73 -2.06
CA THR A 235 3.67 21.34 -1.38
C THR A 235 2.88 20.32 -0.56
N TYR A 236 2.36 20.75 0.59
CA TYR A 236 1.38 19.97 1.35
C TYR A 236 -0.04 20.24 0.82
N GLY A 237 -0.80 19.18 0.57
CA GLY A 237 -2.13 19.26 -0.02
C GLY A 237 -3.11 18.23 0.55
N PRO A 238 -4.31 18.16 -0.03
CA PRO A 238 -5.31 17.17 0.35
C PRO A 238 -4.75 15.74 0.24
N SER A 239 -4.91 14.95 1.30
CA SER A 239 -4.55 13.52 1.33
C SER A 239 -5.52 12.73 2.20
N ASP A 240 -5.69 11.44 1.88
CA ASP A 240 -6.49 10.50 2.66
C ASP A 240 -6.02 10.37 4.13
N HIS A 241 -4.73 10.59 4.38
CA HIS A 241 -4.12 10.68 5.71
C HIS A 241 -4.67 11.83 6.58
N ARG A 242 -5.18 12.92 5.99
CA ARG A 242 -5.83 14.00 6.75
C ARG A 242 -7.25 13.61 7.20
N GLY A 243 -7.92 12.74 6.44
CA GLY A 243 -9.33 12.43 6.60
C GLY A 243 -10.23 13.17 5.61
N TYR A 244 -11.53 13.06 5.82
CA TYR A 244 -12.55 13.37 4.82
C TYR A 244 -13.63 14.31 5.36
N THR A 245 -14.11 15.26 4.56
CA THR A 245 -15.26 16.12 4.87
C THR A 245 -16.56 15.34 4.76
N VAL A 246 -16.60 14.44 3.78
CA VAL A 246 -17.62 13.40 3.66
C VAL A 246 -16.92 12.10 3.92
N LEU A 247 -17.20 11.47 5.07
CA LEU A 247 -16.62 10.18 5.39
C LEU A 247 -16.89 9.21 4.25
N PRO A 248 -15.88 8.45 3.83
CA PRO A 248 -16.08 7.45 2.82
C PRO A 248 -16.99 6.38 3.43
N ASP A 249 -18.11 6.08 2.75
CA ASP A 249 -19.04 5.02 3.15
C ASP A 249 -19.18 3.95 2.05
N THR A 250 -20.17 3.08 2.18
CA THR A 250 -20.42 2.02 1.21
C THR A 250 -20.90 2.52 -0.16
N GLN A 251 -21.16 3.83 -0.33
CA GLN A 251 -21.70 4.42 -1.56
C GLN A 251 -20.85 5.58 -2.11
N SER A 252 -19.91 6.13 -1.32
CA SER A 252 -19.02 7.23 -1.71
C SER A 252 -17.56 6.95 -1.36
N ALA A 253 -16.65 7.35 -2.24
CA ALA A 253 -15.20 7.37 -1.98
C ALA A 253 -14.81 8.41 -0.92
N GLY A 254 -15.78 9.18 -0.43
CA GLY A 254 -15.59 10.31 0.46
C GLY A 254 -15.03 11.51 -0.30
N GLU A 255 -14.99 12.63 0.40
CA GLU A 255 -14.35 13.85 -0.10
C GLU A 255 -13.15 14.12 0.79
N ILE A 256 -11.94 14.00 0.24
CA ILE A 256 -10.72 14.28 0.99
C ILE A 256 -10.78 15.73 1.44
N ALA A 257 -10.59 15.93 2.73
CA ALA A 257 -10.74 17.23 3.31
C ALA A 257 -9.52 18.12 2.95
N ASP A 258 -9.76 19.37 2.56
CA ASP A 258 -8.70 20.35 2.27
C ASP A 258 -7.95 20.80 3.54
N PRO A 259 -6.61 20.80 3.54
CA PRO A 259 -5.83 21.21 4.70
C PRO A 259 -6.17 22.64 5.14
N TYR A 260 -6.15 22.86 6.45
CA TYR A 260 -6.28 24.22 6.96
C TYR A 260 -5.03 25.03 6.59
N ALA A 261 -5.23 26.31 6.32
CA ALA A 261 -4.11 27.17 6.00
C ALA A 261 -3.18 27.32 7.21
N MET A 262 -1.87 27.34 6.95
CA MET A 262 -0.85 27.35 8.00
C MET A 262 -1.03 28.54 8.98
N GLN A 263 -1.40 29.71 8.45
CA GLN A 263 -1.66 30.92 9.25
C GLN A 263 -2.80 30.77 10.26
N ASP A 264 -3.76 29.87 10.00
CA ASP A 264 -4.88 29.60 10.90
C ASP A 264 -4.50 28.52 11.94
N LEU A 265 -3.63 27.59 11.54
CA LEU A 265 -3.16 26.50 12.41
C LEU A 265 -2.17 26.96 13.47
N PHE A 266 -1.29 27.92 13.18
CA PHE A 266 -0.30 28.40 14.16
C PHE A 266 -0.90 28.93 15.47
N PRO A 267 -1.87 29.89 15.45
CA PRO A 267 -2.47 30.37 16.69
C PRO A 267 -3.26 29.26 17.40
N PHE A 268 -3.90 28.35 16.66
CA PHE A 268 -4.63 27.21 17.21
C PHE A 268 -3.69 26.24 17.94
N ALA A 269 -2.57 25.87 17.32
CA ALA A 269 -1.56 25.00 17.90
C ALA A 269 -0.90 25.63 19.14
N ALA A 270 -0.59 26.94 19.09
CA ALA A 270 -0.02 27.67 20.22
C ALA A 270 -0.97 27.67 21.45
N ALA A 271 -2.27 27.83 21.23
CA ALA A 271 -3.27 27.77 22.30
C ALA A 271 -3.40 26.35 22.89
N LEU A 272 -3.35 25.30 22.07
CA LEU A 272 -3.37 23.91 22.53
C LEU A 272 -2.11 23.52 23.31
N LEU A 273 -0.93 23.97 22.87
CA LEU A 273 0.33 23.72 23.60
C LEU A 273 0.28 24.28 25.02
N GLN A 274 -0.30 25.47 25.19
CA GLN A 274 -0.46 26.11 26.49
C GLN A 274 -1.48 25.39 27.39
N SER A 275 -2.56 24.84 26.82
CA SER A 275 -3.61 24.16 27.58
C SER A 275 -3.29 22.69 27.89
N ALA A 276 -2.51 22.01 27.04
CA ALA A 276 -2.11 20.61 27.18
C ALA A 276 -0.80 20.41 27.98
N GLY A 277 -0.27 21.46 28.61
CA GLY A 277 0.99 21.38 29.37
C GLY A 277 2.21 20.99 28.54
N GLY A 278 2.21 21.33 27.24
CA GLY A 278 3.32 21.04 26.31
C GLY A 278 3.32 19.63 25.67
N TYR A 279 2.36 18.76 25.98
CA TYR A 279 2.25 17.42 25.37
C TYR A 279 1.45 17.45 24.07
N LEU A 280 2.05 17.98 23.00
CA LEU A 280 1.60 17.74 21.61
C LEU A 280 2.60 16.89 20.82
N ALA A 281 3.54 16.23 21.50
CA ALA A 281 4.59 15.44 20.88
C ALA A 281 4.01 14.20 20.16
N THR A 282 3.71 14.38 18.88
CA THR A 282 4.05 13.50 17.73
C THR A 282 4.22 12.01 18.02
N THR A 283 3.20 11.37 18.56
CA THR A 283 2.85 10.02 18.15
C THR A 283 1.45 10.09 17.58
N PRO A 284 1.26 9.97 16.25
CA PRO A 284 -0.03 9.56 15.73
C PRO A 284 -0.23 8.12 16.22
N VAL A 285 -0.76 7.97 17.42
CA VAL A 285 -1.35 6.72 17.90
C VAL A 285 -2.71 6.68 17.24
N PHE A 286 -2.75 6.18 16.01
CA PHE A 286 -3.99 5.63 15.50
C PHE A 286 -4.02 4.19 16.00
N ASP A 287 -4.88 3.96 17.00
CA ASP A 287 -5.29 2.63 17.42
C ASP A 287 -5.95 1.87 16.26
#